data_AF-A0A7V1M243-F1
#
_entry.id   AF-A0A7V1M243-F1
#
_cell.length_a   1.000
_cell.length_b   1.000
_cell.length_c   1.000
_cell.angle_alpha   90.00
_cell.angle_beta   90.00
_cell.angle_gamma   90.00
#
_symmetry.space_group_name_H-M   'P 1'
#
loop_
_entity.id
_entity.type
_entity.pdbx_description
1 polymer ?
#
loop_
_entity_poly.entity_id
_entity_poly.type
_entity_poly.pdbx_seq_one_letter_code
_entity_poly.pdbx_strand_id
1 'polypeptide(L)'
;MKPAHHVIGLVLVTSAAMLGHAHAQQDQPEPDRAMLQHRLEQQLKTLDERRAMIQGRLEALRQGKPVEPLPPMDRLDKPPQSLTAEQKHRLLSVLGEVDLGDSEFDLRAFLSRDTPESARMMRRLAPRLRKLTGLRERDPELFELQRQELLSGIGIAHAMRHLVQLRHHGEASEAELQDARQGLKDAIARGFEVKAKLARLELKRAHDRYTAISEELEHAEANREQRINERFDEMMQHLGQVRDGPPHRDGPPRDRRRSRDD
;
A
#
# COMPACT_ATOMS: atom_id res chain seq x y z
N MET A 1 28.55 36.48 2.35
CA MET A 1 27.19 36.08 2.79
C MET A 1 26.49 35.46 1.59
N LYS A 2 26.15 34.17 1.65
CA LYS A 2 25.48 33.43 0.57
C LYS A 2 24.03 33.14 0.98
N PRO A 3 23.03 33.26 0.10
CA PRO A 3 21.68 32.82 0.40
C PRO A 3 21.59 31.29 0.27
N ALA A 4 21.02 30.65 1.29
CA ALA A 4 20.67 29.24 1.28
C ALA A 4 19.34 29.07 0.52
N HIS A 5 19.41 28.45 -0.66
CA HIS A 5 18.23 27.90 -1.32
C HIS A 5 17.95 26.53 -0.70
N HIS A 6 16.88 26.42 0.08
CA HIS A 6 16.26 25.14 0.42
C HIS A 6 15.05 24.96 -0.48
N VAL A 7 15.23 24.16 -1.53
CA VAL A 7 14.16 23.67 -2.38
C VAL A 7 13.49 22.51 -1.66
N ILE A 8 12.27 22.74 -1.17
CA ILE A 8 11.38 21.69 -0.69
C ILE A 8 10.77 21.03 -1.93
N GLY A 9 11.38 19.95 -2.37
CA GLY A 9 10.82 19.05 -3.38
C GLY A 9 10.01 17.94 -2.71
N LEU A 10 8.71 18.18 -2.49
CA LEU A 10 7.74 17.12 -2.16
C LEU A 10 7.16 16.62 -3.49
N VAL A 11 7.73 15.56 -4.05
CA VAL A 11 7.19 14.90 -5.24
C VAL A 11 6.32 13.71 -4.83
N LEU A 12 5.03 13.83 -5.14
CA LEU A 12 4.06 12.75 -5.21
C LEU A 12 4.53 11.70 -6.22
N VAL A 13 4.81 10.48 -5.76
CA VAL A 13 4.94 9.30 -6.62
C VAL A 13 4.00 8.22 -6.09
N THR A 14 2.76 8.21 -6.59
CA THR A 14 1.76 7.17 -6.27
C THR A 14 0.96 6.77 -7.52
N SER A 15 1.60 6.36 -8.62
CA SER A 15 0.85 5.91 -9.82
C SER A 15 1.53 4.88 -10.73
N ALA A 16 2.34 3.94 -10.23
CA ALA A 16 3.03 2.97 -11.13
C ALA A 16 2.91 1.48 -10.75
N ALA A 17 1.86 1.06 -10.02
CA ALA A 17 1.71 -0.33 -9.58
C ALA A 17 0.44 -1.05 -10.09
N MET A 18 -0.26 -0.55 -11.13
CA MET A 18 -1.56 -1.09 -11.56
C MET A 18 -1.58 -1.84 -12.91
N LEU A 19 -0.45 -2.01 -13.61
CA LEU A 19 -0.45 -2.55 -14.98
C LEU A 19 -0.01 -4.03 -15.14
N GLY A 20 0.29 -4.75 -14.06
CA GLY A 20 0.85 -6.12 -14.12
C GLY A 20 -0.10 -7.29 -13.78
N HIS A 21 -1.39 -7.06 -13.56
CA HIS A 21 -2.33 -8.10 -13.09
C HIS A 21 -3.63 -8.23 -13.92
N ALA A 22 -3.66 -7.67 -15.14
CA ALA A 22 -4.90 -7.52 -15.91
C ALA A 22 -5.40 -8.78 -16.68
N HIS A 23 -4.81 -9.96 -16.52
CA HIS A 23 -5.18 -11.15 -17.32
C HIS A 23 -5.65 -12.39 -16.54
N ALA A 24 -5.88 -12.30 -15.23
CA ALA A 24 -6.36 -13.46 -14.44
C ALA A 24 -7.62 -13.21 -13.60
N GLN A 25 -8.37 -12.13 -13.86
CA GLN A 25 -9.50 -11.69 -13.01
C GLN A 25 -10.81 -11.44 -13.78
N GLN A 26 -11.05 -12.19 -14.87
CA GLN A 26 -12.23 -11.99 -15.73
C GLN A 26 -13.57 -12.55 -15.20
N ASP A 27 -13.59 -13.19 -14.03
CA ASP A 27 -14.82 -13.77 -13.44
C ASP A 27 -15.20 -13.20 -12.07
N GLN A 28 -14.63 -12.06 -11.65
CA GLN A 28 -15.23 -11.35 -10.51
C GLN A 28 -16.44 -10.57 -11.02
N PRO A 29 -17.67 -10.85 -10.52
CA PRO A 29 -18.83 -10.07 -10.89
C PRO A 29 -18.50 -8.61 -10.58
N GLU A 30 -18.67 -7.73 -11.57
CA GLU A 30 -18.46 -6.30 -11.34
C GLU A 30 -19.22 -5.92 -10.06
N PRO A 31 -18.55 -5.30 -9.07
CA PRO A 31 -19.24 -4.86 -7.87
C PRO A 31 -20.41 -4.00 -8.30
N ASP A 32 -21.62 -4.41 -7.89
CA ASP A 32 -22.88 -3.80 -8.30
C ASP A 32 -22.73 -2.27 -8.25
N ARG A 33 -22.82 -1.64 -9.42
CA ARG A 33 -22.60 -0.21 -9.60
C ARG A 33 -23.47 0.61 -8.65
N ALA A 34 -24.66 0.11 -8.31
CA ALA A 34 -25.56 0.71 -7.33
C ALA A 34 -24.96 0.69 -5.91
N MET A 35 -24.32 -0.40 -5.50
CA MET A 35 -23.65 -0.50 -4.20
C MET A 35 -22.45 0.45 -4.10
N LEU A 36 -21.64 0.56 -5.16
CA LEU A 36 -20.52 1.51 -5.19
C LEU A 36 -21.00 2.96 -5.11
N GLN A 37 -22.03 3.30 -5.89
CA GLN A 37 -22.63 4.64 -5.85
C GLN A 37 -23.16 4.98 -4.46
N HIS A 38 -23.94 4.08 -3.86
CA HIS A 38 -24.47 4.29 -2.51
C HIS A 38 -23.37 4.48 -1.46
N ARG A 39 -22.28 3.70 -1.55
CA ARG A 39 -21.12 3.84 -0.66
C ARG A 39 -20.43 5.19 -0.82
N LEU A 40 -20.27 5.68 -2.05
CA LEU A 40 -19.67 6.98 -2.32
C LEU A 40 -20.55 8.12 -1.81
N GLU A 41 -21.87 8.03 -1.98
CA GLU A 41 -22.84 8.99 -1.45
C GLU A 41 -22.79 9.05 0.08
N GLN A 42 -22.71 7.91 0.77
CA GLN A 42 -22.52 7.87 2.21
C GLN A 42 -21.21 8.52 2.64
N GLN A 43 -20.10 8.26 1.93
CA GLN A 43 -18.80 8.85 2.24
C GLN A 43 -18.81 10.38 2.05
N LEU A 44 -19.44 10.88 0.99
CA LEU A 44 -19.59 12.32 0.74
C LEU A 44 -20.38 12.99 1.86
N LYS A 45 -21.51 12.39 2.26
CA LYS A 45 -22.33 12.90 3.37
C LYS A 45 -21.52 13.03 4.67
N THR A 46 -20.73 12.01 5.02
CA THR A 46 -19.87 12.05 6.22
C THR A 46 -18.79 13.14 6.12
N LEU A 47 -18.26 13.40 4.93
CA LEU A 47 -17.27 14.47 4.72
C LEU A 47 -17.90 15.87 4.86
N ASP A 48 -19.12 16.05 4.37
CA ASP A 48 -19.86 17.31 4.49
C ASP A 48 -20.23 17.62 5.95
N GLU A 49 -20.72 16.62 6.69
CA GLU A 49 -20.97 16.74 8.14
C GLU A 49 -19.70 17.14 8.90
N ARG A 50 -18.57 16.52 8.55
CA ARG A 50 -17.27 16.83 9.16
C ARG A 50 -16.77 18.22 8.81
N ARG A 51 -16.96 18.65 7.56
CA ARG A 51 -16.62 20.01 7.12
C ARG A 51 -17.43 21.04 7.91
N ALA A 52 -18.73 20.83 8.05
CA ALA A 52 -19.61 21.71 8.82
C ALA A 52 -19.18 21.79 10.30
N MET A 53 -18.84 20.66 10.93
CA MET A 53 -18.32 20.60 12.31
C MET A 53 -17.03 21.42 12.47
N ILE A 54 -16.06 21.26 11.56
CA ILE A 54 -14.79 22.00 11.62
C ILE A 54 -15.03 23.50 11.40
N GLN A 55 -15.89 23.87 10.46
CA GLN A 55 -16.24 25.26 10.20
C GLN A 55 -16.89 25.93 11.41
N GLY A 56 -17.87 25.27 12.05
CA GLY A 56 -18.51 25.80 13.26
C GLY A 56 -17.52 25.99 14.42
N ARG A 57 -16.51 25.11 14.54
CA ARG A 57 -15.47 25.25 15.57
C ARG A 57 -14.47 26.36 15.27
N LEU A 58 -14.10 26.55 13.99
CA LEU A 58 -13.31 27.70 13.57
C LEU A 58 -14.04 29.02 13.87
N GLU A 59 -15.37 29.04 13.66
CA GLU A 59 -16.19 30.20 13.97
C GLU A 59 -16.31 30.45 15.48
N ALA A 60 -16.47 29.38 16.29
CA ALA A 60 -16.43 29.48 17.74
C ALA A 60 -15.09 30.06 18.26
N LEU A 61 -13.95 29.63 17.68
CA LEU A 61 -12.63 30.19 18.00
C LEU A 61 -12.55 31.68 17.65
N ARG A 62 -13.04 32.08 16.48
CA ARG A 62 -13.07 33.49 16.05
C ARG A 62 -13.90 34.36 17.00
N GLN A 63 -14.94 33.79 17.61
CA GLN A 63 -15.81 34.48 18.56
C GLN A 63 -15.29 34.42 20.00
N GLY A 64 -14.13 33.81 20.27
CA GLY A 64 -13.58 33.65 21.62
C GLY A 64 -14.38 32.70 22.51
N LYS A 65 -15.23 31.85 21.94
CA LYS A 65 -16.02 30.87 22.69
C LYS A 65 -15.15 29.65 23.03
N PRO A 66 -15.36 29.01 24.20
CA PRO A 66 -14.70 27.75 24.51
C PRO A 66 -15.09 26.71 23.47
N VAL A 67 -14.07 26.08 22.88
CA VAL A 67 -14.28 25.01 21.90
C VAL A 67 -14.38 23.70 22.66
N GLU A 68 -15.54 23.08 22.63
CA GLU A 68 -15.72 21.72 23.13
C GLU A 68 -14.69 20.80 22.45
N PRO A 69 -13.92 19.98 23.18
CA PRO A 69 -12.93 19.08 22.59
C PRO A 69 -13.59 18.25 21.48
N LEU A 70 -12.83 17.92 20.43
CA LEU A 70 -13.38 17.12 19.34
C LEU A 70 -13.96 15.87 19.99
N PRO A 71 -15.21 15.46 19.65
CA PRO A 71 -15.60 14.09 19.94
C PRO A 71 -14.44 13.22 19.42
N PRO A 72 -13.96 12.27 20.24
CA PRO A 72 -12.84 11.42 19.83
C PRO A 72 -13.17 10.96 18.43
N MET A 73 -12.33 11.39 17.48
CA MET A 73 -12.59 11.20 16.06
C MET A 73 -12.89 9.71 15.88
N ASP A 74 -14.17 9.37 15.70
CA ASP A 74 -14.67 8.03 15.40
C ASP A 74 -14.08 7.65 14.05
N ARG A 75 -12.80 7.27 14.07
CA ARG A 75 -12.17 6.54 13.00
C ARG A 75 -12.81 5.16 13.05
N LEU A 76 -14.00 5.02 12.48
CA LEU A 76 -14.58 3.72 12.17
C LEU A 76 -14.64 2.80 13.41
N ASP A 77 -15.40 3.20 14.43
CA ASP A 77 -15.77 2.38 15.59
C ASP A 77 -16.75 1.26 15.22
N LYS A 78 -16.52 0.57 14.10
CA LYS A 78 -16.83 -0.86 14.13
C LYS A 78 -15.88 -1.41 15.17
N PRO A 79 -16.36 -2.06 16.25
CA PRO A 79 -15.48 -2.73 17.19
C PRO A 79 -14.55 -3.57 16.32
N PRO A 80 -13.24 -3.26 16.31
CA PRO A 80 -12.35 -3.88 15.34
C PRO A 80 -12.47 -5.36 15.59
N GLN A 81 -12.80 -6.12 14.53
CA GLN A 81 -12.95 -7.57 14.62
C GLN A 81 -11.75 -8.10 15.42
N SER A 82 -12.03 -8.60 16.62
CA SER A 82 -11.01 -9.15 17.47
C SER A 82 -10.36 -10.27 16.68
N LEU A 83 -9.03 -10.24 16.60
CA LEU A 83 -8.32 -11.34 15.97
C LEU A 83 -8.63 -12.59 16.78
N THR A 84 -9.03 -13.66 16.11
CA THR A 84 -9.17 -14.95 16.77
C THR A 84 -7.80 -15.40 17.31
N ALA A 85 -7.79 -16.28 18.31
CA ALA A 85 -6.53 -16.80 18.86
C ALA A 85 -5.65 -17.43 17.77
N GLU A 86 -6.27 -18.13 16.81
CA GLU A 86 -5.58 -18.71 15.65
C GLU A 86 -4.98 -17.65 14.72
N GLN A 87 -5.74 -16.59 14.40
CA GLN A 87 -5.23 -15.46 13.62
C GLN A 87 -4.07 -14.77 14.32
N LYS A 88 -4.18 -14.56 15.64
CA LYS A 88 -3.11 -13.98 16.47
C LYS A 88 -1.86 -14.86 16.40
N HIS A 89 -2.00 -16.18 16.59
CA HIS A 89 -0.89 -17.11 16.50
C HIS A 89 -0.23 -17.09 15.11
N ARG A 90 -1.02 -17.12 14.03
CA ARG A 90 -0.50 -17.09 12.66
C ARG A 90 0.26 -15.79 12.35
N LEU A 91 -0.20 -14.66 12.87
CA LEU A 91 0.50 -13.38 12.70
C LEU A 91 1.77 -13.30 13.56
N LEU A 92 1.75 -13.87 14.76
CA LEU A 92 2.91 -13.89 15.65
C LEU A 92 4.03 -14.81 15.15
N SER A 93 3.71 -15.89 14.42
CA SER A 93 4.75 -16.76 13.85
C SER A 93 5.62 -16.07 12.80
N VAL A 94 5.12 -15.00 12.18
CA VAL A 94 5.88 -14.14 11.25
C VAL A 94 7.01 -13.38 11.96
N LEU A 95 6.80 -13.03 13.22
CA LEU A 95 7.80 -12.34 14.03
C LEU A 95 8.93 -13.28 14.46
N GLY A 96 8.76 -14.60 14.30
CA GLY A 96 9.78 -15.62 14.57
C GLY A 96 10.35 -15.61 15.99
N GLU A 97 11.47 -16.29 16.17
CA GLU A 97 12.46 -15.98 17.21
C GLU A 97 13.39 -14.93 16.61
N VAL A 98 12.89 -13.70 16.43
CA VAL A 98 13.79 -12.63 16.01
C VAL A 98 14.37 -11.98 17.24
N ASP A 99 15.63 -12.29 17.45
CA ASP A 99 16.50 -11.53 18.33
C ASP A 99 16.55 -10.08 17.81
N LEU A 100 15.95 -9.15 18.57
CA LEU A 100 15.98 -7.72 18.27
C LEU A 100 17.35 -7.09 18.61
N GLY A 101 18.38 -7.93 18.78
CA GLY A 101 19.66 -7.58 19.38
C GLY A 101 19.51 -7.41 20.90
N ASP A 102 20.45 -6.69 21.53
CA ASP A 102 20.49 -6.40 22.98
C ASP A 102 19.25 -5.66 23.55
N SER A 103 18.24 -5.43 22.73
CA SER A 103 16.93 -4.96 23.16
C SER A 103 16.26 -6.04 24.01
N GLU A 104 16.27 -5.86 25.34
CA GLU A 104 15.48 -6.65 26.31
C GLU A 104 13.97 -6.72 25.99
N PHE A 105 13.49 -5.89 25.05
CA PHE A 105 12.10 -5.90 24.61
C PHE A 105 11.79 -7.08 23.67
N ASP A 106 11.26 -8.17 24.25
CA ASP A 106 10.62 -9.24 23.48
C ASP A 106 9.22 -8.81 23.01
N LEU A 107 9.16 -8.36 21.75
CA LEU A 107 7.91 -7.97 21.08
C LEU A 107 6.90 -9.12 21.04
N ARG A 108 7.34 -10.37 20.83
CA ARG A 108 6.45 -11.53 20.72
C ARG A 108 5.83 -11.81 22.08
N ALA A 109 6.61 -11.81 23.15
CA ALA A 109 6.08 -11.91 24.51
C ALA A 109 5.10 -10.77 24.82
N PHE A 110 5.46 -9.52 24.51
CA PHE A 110 4.59 -8.36 24.74
C PHE A 110 3.23 -8.51 24.02
N LEU A 111 3.25 -8.87 22.74
CA LEU A 111 2.03 -9.04 21.94
C LEU A 111 1.22 -10.27 22.36
N SER A 112 1.85 -11.26 23.00
CA SER A 112 1.18 -12.47 23.47
C SER A 112 0.35 -12.21 24.73
N ARG A 113 0.73 -11.23 25.56
CA ARG A 113 -0.04 -10.79 26.73
C ARG A 113 -1.47 -10.39 26.34
N ASP A 114 -2.44 -10.65 27.22
CA ASP A 114 -3.84 -10.24 27.05
C ASP A 114 -4.09 -8.91 27.78
N THR A 115 -3.49 -7.84 27.24
CA THR A 115 -3.61 -6.48 27.79
C THR A 115 -4.25 -5.55 26.77
N PRO A 116 -4.97 -4.49 27.19
CA PRO A 116 -5.51 -3.49 26.26
C PRO A 116 -4.44 -2.88 25.34
N GLU A 117 -3.23 -2.66 25.85
CA GLU A 117 -2.08 -2.11 25.15
C GLU A 117 -1.57 -3.06 24.06
N SER A 118 -1.35 -4.34 24.40
CA SER A 118 -0.91 -5.35 23.42
C SER A 118 -1.96 -5.56 22.34
N ALA A 119 -3.25 -5.55 22.68
CA ALA A 119 -4.35 -5.63 21.72
C ALA A 119 -4.39 -4.40 20.79
N ARG A 120 -4.18 -3.17 21.30
CA ARG A 120 -4.05 -1.96 20.46
C ARG A 120 -2.86 -2.04 19.52
N MET A 121 -1.70 -2.48 20.02
CA MET A 121 -0.49 -2.66 19.22
C MET A 121 -0.69 -3.72 18.13
N MET A 122 -1.24 -4.88 18.49
CA MET A 122 -1.52 -5.96 17.55
C MET A 122 -2.46 -5.50 16.43
N ARG A 123 -3.53 -4.76 16.76
CA ARG A 123 -4.45 -4.18 15.76
C ARG A 123 -3.72 -3.28 14.76
N ARG A 124 -2.78 -2.46 15.23
CA ARG A 124 -1.97 -1.59 14.38
C ARG A 124 -1.00 -2.36 13.48
N LEU A 125 -0.44 -3.47 13.97
CA LEU A 125 0.54 -4.27 13.24
C LEU A 125 -0.09 -5.31 12.32
N ALA A 126 -1.30 -5.78 12.61
CA ALA A 126 -1.94 -6.90 11.90
C ALA A 126 -1.99 -6.74 10.37
N PRO A 127 -2.33 -5.57 9.78
CA PRO A 127 -2.30 -5.41 8.32
C PRO A 127 -0.90 -5.62 7.73
N ARG A 128 0.15 -5.15 8.41
CA ARG A 128 1.54 -5.33 7.98
C ARG A 128 1.98 -6.78 8.11
N LEU A 129 1.62 -7.44 9.21
CA LEU A 129 1.91 -8.86 9.43
C LEU A 129 1.21 -9.76 8.40
N ARG A 130 -0.04 -9.46 8.03
CA ARG A 130 -0.75 -10.16 6.93
C ARG A 130 -0.04 -9.99 5.59
N LYS A 131 0.43 -8.78 5.27
CA LYS A 131 1.23 -8.54 4.06
C LYS A 131 2.50 -9.40 4.08
N LEU A 132 3.20 -9.45 5.22
CA LEU A 132 4.40 -10.27 5.38
C LEU A 132 4.12 -11.77 5.23
N THR A 133 3.01 -12.30 5.76
CA THR A 133 2.66 -13.72 5.55
C THR A 133 2.60 -14.11 4.08
N GLY A 134 2.02 -13.25 3.23
CA GLY A 134 1.93 -13.53 1.79
C GLY A 134 3.26 -13.39 1.05
N LEU A 135 4.18 -12.56 1.55
CA LEU A 135 5.51 -12.39 0.96
C LEU A 135 6.43 -13.57 1.25
N ARG A 136 6.26 -14.25 2.39
CA ARG A 136 7.16 -15.35 2.82
C ARG A 136 7.34 -16.43 1.75
N GLU A 137 6.27 -16.78 1.03
CA GLU A 137 6.30 -17.81 -0.01
C GLU A 137 6.61 -17.24 -1.40
N ARG A 138 6.08 -16.04 -1.71
CA ARG A 138 6.17 -15.44 -3.04
C ARG A 138 7.52 -14.76 -3.32
N ASP A 139 8.10 -14.17 -2.28
CA ASP A 139 9.24 -13.27 -2.39
C ASP A 139 10.02 -13.23 -1.05
N PRO A 140 10.84 -14.26 -0.78
CA PRO A 140 11.52 -14.42 0.50
C PRO A 140 12.52 -13.28 0.78
N GLU A 141 13.16 -12.72 -0.25
CA GLU A 141 14.08 -11.59 -0.10
C GLU A 141 13.36 -10.33 0.38
N LEU A 142 12.24 -9.97 -0.25
CA LEU A 142 11.44 -8.82 0.18
C LEU A 142 10.79 -9.06 1.54
N PHE A 143 10.41 -10.30 1.84
CA PHE A 143 9.91 -10.70 3.16
C PHE A 143 10.91 -10.37 4.27
N GLU A 144 12.16 -10.82 4.12
CA GLU A 144 13.20 -10.57 5.12
C GLU A 144 13.44 -9.06 5.34
N LEU A 145 13.51 -8.28 4.26
CA LEU A 145 13.74 -6.84 4.35
C LEU A 145 12.55 -6.09 4.97
N GLN A 146 11.31 -6.40 4.59
CA GLN A 146 10.13 -5.78 5.21
C GLN A 146 9.95 -6.22 6.67
N ARG A 147 10.34 -7.46 7.02
CA ARG A 147 10.38 -7.89 8.42
C ARG A 147 11.39 -7.05 9.21
N GLN A 148 12.62 -6.91 8.71
CA GLN A 148 13.65 -6.09 9.34
C GLN A 148 13.22 -4.62 9.47
N GLU A 149 12.50 -4.08 8.49
CA GLU A 149 12.00 -2.70 8.54
C GLU A 149 10.97 -2.52 9.66
N LEU A 150 10.03 -3.47 9.75
CA LEU A 150 9.01 -3.48 10.80
C LEU A 150 9.66 -3.50 12.19
N LEU A 151 10.63 -4.39 12.38
CA LEU A 151 11.34 -4.56 13.65
C LEU A 151 12.18 -3.33 13.99
N SER A 152 12.88 -2.75 13.02
CA SER A 152 13.63 -1.50 13.21
C SER A 152 12.72 -0.35 13.66
N GLY A 153 11.53 -0.23 13.05
CA GLY A 153 10.54 0.77 13.46
C GLY A 153 10.05 0.59 14.90
N ILE A 154 9.90 -0.66 15.35
CA ILE A 154 9.53 -0.98 16.73
C ILE A 154 10.68 -0.66 17.69
N GLY A 155 11.92 -1.00 17.33
CA GLY A 155 13.13 -0.67 18.10
C GLY A 155 13.28 0.83 18.31
N ILE A 156 13.09 1.64 17.27
CA ILE A 156 13.11 3.12 17.36
C ILE A 156 12.04 3.62 18.33
N ALA A 157 10.79 3.11 18.20
CA ALA A 157 9.69 3.52 19.08
C ALA A 157 9.89 3.08 20.54
N HIS A 158 10.62 1.99 20.78
CA HIS A 158 10.99 1.54 22.10
C HIS A 158 12.08 2.45 22.71
N ALA A 159 13.20 2.64 22.01
CA ALA A 159 14.29 3.50 22.46
C ALA A 159 13.83 4.94 22.74
N MET A 160 12.94 5.48 21.89
CA MET A 160 12.36 6.80 22.11
C MET A 160 11.50 6.86 23.38
N ARG A 161 10.66 5.84 23.65
CA ARG A 161 9.85 5.78 24.88
C ARG A 161 10.73 5.69 26.11
N HIS A 162 11.78 4.87 26.08
CA HIS A 162 12.73 4.73 27.18
C HIS A 162 13.41 6.07 27.51
N LEU A 163 13.91 6.79 26.50
CA LEU A 163 14.50 8.11 26.68
C LEU A 163 13.50 9.13 27.26
N VAL A 164 12.24 9.10 26.80
CA VAL A 164 11.17 9.97 27.31
C VAL A 164 10.86 9.65 28.78
N GLN A 165 10.83 8.37 29.17
CA GLN A 165 10.60 7.95 30.54
C GLN A 165 11.72 8.44 31.48
N LEU A 166 12.99 8.22 31.11
CA LEU A 166 14.13 8.69 31.90
C LEU A 166 14.08 10.22 32.13
N ARG A 167 13.68 10.99 31.10
CA ARG A 167 13.52 12.44 31.23
C ARG A 167 12.35 12.87 32.11
N HIS A 168 11.24 12.14 32.08
CA HIS A 168 10.05 12.50 32.86
C HIS A 168 10.15 12.16 34.34
N HIS A 169 10.86 11.08 34.69
CA HIS A 169 11.02 10.69 36.09
C HIS A 169 12.01 11.56 36.85
N GLY A 170 12.88 12.33 36.18
CA GLY A 170 13.75 13.33 36.80
C GLY A 170 14.91 12.78 37.64
N GLU A 171 14.96 11.47 37.87
CA GLU A 171 15.96 10.77 38.68
C GLU A 171 17.09 10.15 37.85
N ALA A 172 17.00 10.19 36.53
CA ALA A 172 18.02 9.61 35.64
C ALA A 172 19.33 10.42 35.70
N SER A 173 20.45 9.73 35.88
CA SER A 173 21.79 10.29 35.77
C SER A 173 22.09 10.74 34.32
N GLU A 174 23.05 11.65 34.15
CA GLU A 174 23.47 12.08 32.80
C GLU A 174 24.04 10.91 31.99
N ALA A 175 24.69 9.95 32.63
CA ALA A 175 25.20 8.74 31.98
C ALA A 175 24.05 7.91 31.37
N GLU A 176 22.99 7.63 32.13
CA GLU A 176 21.81 6.89 31.63
C GLU A 176 21.11 7.64 30.49
N LEU A 177 21.04 8.96 30.57
CA LEU A 177 20.48 9.79 29.49
C LEU A 177 21.35 9.75 28.23
N GLN A 178 22.67 9.68 28.34
CA GLN A 178 23.57 9.55 27.21
C GLN A 178 23.46 8.16 26.58
N ASP A 179 23.41 7.10 27.39
CA ASP A 179 23.24 5.73 26.92
C ASP A 179 21.90 5.55 26.18
N ALA A 180 20.81 6.08 26.73
CA ALA A 180 19.50 6.05 26.07
C ALA A 180 19.47 6.85 24.76
N ARG A 181 20.20 7.97 24.68
CA ARG A 181 20.37 8.73 23.42
C ARG A 181 21.16 7.93 22.40
N GLN A 182 22.23 7.26 22.82
CA GLN A 182 23.04 6.43 21.94
C GLN A 182 22.23 5.25 21.42
N GLY A 183 21.51 4.54 22.28
CA GLY A 183 20.61 3.45 21.87
C GLY A 183 19.54 3.90 20.86
N LEU A 184 18.98 5.11 21.01
CA LEU A 184 18.07 5.69 20.03
C LEU A 184 18.77 5.99 18.69
N LYS A 185 19.98 6.56 18.71
CA LYS A 185 20.77 6.80 17.48
C LYS A 185 21.06 5.49 16.75
N ASP A 186 21.45 4.45 17.47
CA ASP A 186 21.78 3.14 16.89
C ASP A 186 20.54 2.48 16.29
N ALA A 187 19.39 2.57 16.96
CA ALA A 187 18.12 2.09 16.43
C ALA A 187 17.72 2.82 15.13
N ILE A 188 17.94 4.15 15.07
CA ILE A 188 17.71 4.94 13.86
C ILE A 188 18.67 4.54 12.74
N ALA A 189 19.96 4.37 13.04
CA ALA A 189 20.97 3.96 12.06
C ALA A 189 20.60 2.61 11.41
N ARG A 190 20.24 1.60 12.22
CA ARG A 190 19.73 0.31 11.70
C ARG A 190 18.52 0.48 10.80
N GLY A 191 17.57 1.34 11.19
CA GLY A 191 16.40 1.65 10.36
C GLY A 191 16.77 2.26 9.01
N PHE A 192 17.77 3.14 8.95
CA PHE A 192 18.28 3.70 7.70
C PHE A 192 18.95 2.64 6.82
N GLU A 193 19.76 1.75 7.39
CA GLU A 193 20.41 0.69 6.65
C GLU A 193 19.40 -0.25 5.99
N VAL A 194 18.36 -0.66 6.72
CA VAL A 194 17.30 -1.52 6.17
C VAL A 194 16.54 -0.82 5.04
N LYS A 195 16.21 0.47 5.20
CA LYS A 195 15.59 1.25 4.13
C LYS A 195 16.48 1.38 2.91
N ALA A 196 17.79 1.56 3.09
CA ALA A 196 18.73 1.59 1.99
C ALA A 196 18.78 0.24 1.25
N LYS A 197 18.72 -0.88 1.96
CA LYS A 197 18.64 -2.22 1.36
C LYS A 197 17.33 -2.41 0.56
N LEU A 198 16.18 -2.01 1.12
CA LEU A 198 14.89 -2.03 0.41
C LEU A 198 14.96 -1.19 -0.88
N ALA A 199 15.46 0.04 -0.81
CA ALA A 199 15.58 0.92 -1.97
C ALA A 199 16.49 0.31 -3.06
N ARG A 200 17.60 -0.34 -2.67
CA ARG A 200 18.49 -1.03 -3.62
C ARG A 200 17.78 -2.21 -4.30
N LEU A 201 17.00 -3.00 -3.57
CA LEU A 201 16.22 -4.10 -4.12
C LEU A 201 15.16 -3.59 -5.11
N GLU A 202 14.44 -2.52 -4.76
CA GLU A 202 13.47 -1.88 -5.64
C GLU A 202 14.11 -1.34 -6.92
N LEU A 203 15.27 -0.69 -6.80
CA LEU A 203 16.04 -0.20 -7.93
C LEU A 203 16.48 -1.33 -8.85
N LYS A 204 16.98 -2.44 -8.28
CA LYS A 204 17.34 -3.64 -9.04
C LYS A 204 16.14 -4.19 -9.82
N ARG A 205 14.99 -4.37 -9.18
CA ARG A 205 13.75 -4.86 -9.84
C ARG A 205 13.22 -3.91 -10.91
N ALA A 206 13.41 -2.60 -10.74
CA ALA A 206 13.06 -1.64 -11.78
C ALA A 206 14.00 -1.77 -12.98
N HIS A 207 15.30 -1.93 -12.75
CA HIS A 207 16.30 -2.14 -13.79
C HIS A 207 16.09 -3.46 -14.55
N ASP A 208 15.80 -4.57 -13.85
CA ASP A 208 15.53 -5.87 -14.48
C ASP A 208 14.31 -5.79 -15.40
N ARG A 209 13.22 -5.13 -14.95
CA ARG A 209 12.02 -4.91 -15.78
C ARG A 209 12.29 -4.01 -16.99
N TYR A 210 13.08 -2.96 -16.81
CA TYR A 210 13.47 -2.08 -17.92
C TYR A 210 14.27 -2.85 -18.99
N THR A 211 15.20 -3.69 -18.55
CA THR A 211 16.02 -4.52 -19.43
C THR A 211 15.14 -5.51 -20.21
N ALA A 212 14.25 -6.24 -19.53
CA ALA A 212 13.32 -7.16 -20.17
C ALA A 212 12.43 -6.48 -21.22
N ILE A 213 11.86 -5.30 -20.90
CA ILE A 213 11.03 -4.54 -21.86
C ILE A 213 11.88 -4.05 -23.05
N SER A 214 13.13 -3.68 -22.81
CA SER A 214 14.04 -3.23 -23.89
C SER A 214 14.38 -4.39 -24.83
N GLU A 215 14.67 -5.58 -24.30
CA GLU A 215 14.89 -6.79 -25.08
C GLU A 215 13.64 -7.21 -25.87
N GLU A 216 12.45 -7.12 -25.27
CA GLU A 216 11.18 -7.35 -25.97
C GLU A 216 10.97 -6.38 -27.14
N LEU A 217 11.33 -5.10 -26.96
CA LEU A 217 11.25 -4.08 -28.01
C LEU A 217 12.25 -4.35 -29.14
N GLU A 218 13.51 -4.63 -28.80
CA GLU A 218 14.54 -4.97 -29.79
C GLU A 218 14.14 -6.21 -30.60
N HIS A 219 13.59 -7.24 -29.94
CA HIS A 219 13.05 -8.42 -30.60
C HIS A 219 11.83 -8.09 -31.48
N ALA A 220 10.93 -7.22 -31.02
CA ALA A 220 9.79 -6.78 -31.81
C ALA A 220 10.21 -5.96 -33.04
N GLU A 221 11.25 -5.13 -32.92
CA GLU A 221 11.82 -4.34 -34.01
C GLU A 221 12.54 -5.22 -35.03
N ALA A 222 13.36 -6.18 -34.57
CA ALA A 222 14.06 -7.12 -35.45
C ALA A 222 13.08 -7.96 -36.29
N ASN A 223 11.95 -8.36 -35.69
CA ASN A 223 10.91 -9.15 -36.36
C ASN A 223 9.82 -8.29 -37.04
N ARG A 224 9.97 -6.95 -37.04
CA ARG A 224 8.92 -6.04 -37.52
C ARG A 224 8.55 -6.31 -38.96
N GLU A 225 9.53 -6.42 -39.85
CA GLU A 225 9.29 -6.58 -41.29
C GLU A 225 8.63 -7.92 -41.61
N GLN A 226 9.08 -9.00 -40.96
CA GLN A 226 8.45 -10.31 -41.08
C GLN A 226 6.97 -10.26 -40.66
N ARG A 227 6.67 -9.68 -39.49
CA ARG A 227 5.29 -9.54 -38.99
C ARG A 227 4.42 -8.68 -39.90
N ILE A 228 4.98 -7.64 -40.52
CA ILE A 228 4.29 -6.82 -41.51
C ILE A 228 3.93 -7.66 -42.74
N ASN A 229 4.88 -8.42 -43.27
CA ASN A 229 4.67 -9.26 -44.45
C ASN A 229 3.66 -10.38 -44.20
N GLU A 230 3.78 -11.09 -43.07
CA GLU A 230 2.80 -12.12 -42.66
C GLU A 230 1.38 -11.55 -42.60
N ARG A 231 1.24 -10.38 -41.97
CA ARG A 231 -0.08 -9.74 -41.85
C ARG A 231 -0.60 -9.21 -43.19
N PHE A 232 0.28 -8.70 -44.05
CA PHE A 232 -0.05 -8.27 -45.39
C PHE A 232 -0.55 -9.44 -46.25
N ASP A 233 0.15 -10.58 -46.21
CA ASP A 233 -0.21 -11.79 -46.94
C ASP A 233 -1.56 -12.36 -46.47
N GLU A 234 -1.80 -12.41 -45.16
CA GLU A 234 -3.10 -12.78 -44.58
C GLU A 234 -4.25 -11.91 -45.13
N MET A 235 -4.03 -10.60 -45.22
CA MET A 235 -5.03 -9.67 -45.75
C MET A 235 -5.28 -9.89 -47.26
N MET A 236 -4.23 -10.13 -48.03
CA MET A 236 -4.35 -10.40 -49.47
C MET A 236 -5.08 -11.72 -49.74
N GLN A 237 -4.83 -12.76 -48.93
CA GLN A 237 -5.55 -14.03 -49.01
C GLN A 237 -7.06 -13.84 -48.73
N HIS A 238 -7.42 -13.05 -47.72
CA HIS A 238 -8.82 -12.76 -47.43
C HIS A 238 -9.52 -11.96 -48.54
N LEU A 239 -8.85 -10.98 -49.16
CA LEU A 239 -9.42 -10.21 -50.28
C LEU A 239 -9.66 -11.10 -51.52
N GLY A 240 -8.79 -12.08 -51.77
CA GLY A 240 -8.99 -13.06 -52.83
C GLY A 240 -10.23 -13.92 -52.60
N GLN A 241 -10.49 -14.35 -51.36
CA GLN A 241 -11.65 -15.18 -51.01
C GLN A 241 -12.99 -14.43 -51.12
N VAL A 242 -13.02 -13.12 -50.89
CA VAL A 242 -14.24 -12.31 -51.01
C VAL A 242 -14.67 -12.13 -52.48
N ARG A 243 -13.73 -12.23 -53.42
CA ARG A 243 -14.01 -12.03 -54.86
C ARG A 243 -14.71 -13.23 -55.52
N ASP A 244 -14.55 -14.44 -54.96
CA ASP A 244 -15.20 -15.67 -55.43
C ASP A 244 -16.35 -16.14 -54.51
N GLY A 245 -16.78 -15.29 -53.57
CA GLY A 245 -17.99 -15.54 -52.79
C GLY A 245 -19.19 -15.70 -53.72
N PRO A 246 -20.13 -16.64 -53.44
CA PRO A 246 -21.31 -16.83 -54.26
C PRO A 246 -22.00 -15.47 -54.44
N PRO A 247 -22.43 -15.12 -55.68
CA PRO A 247 -22.98 -13.81 -55.99
C PRO A 247 -24.00 -13.48 -54.91
N HIS A 248 -23.88 -12.27 -54.33
CA HIS A 248 -24.82 -11.78 -53.33
C HIS A 248 -26.22 -12.15 -53.80
N ARG A 249 -26.79 -13.17 -53.15
CA ARG A 249 -28.16 -13.55 -53.41
C ARG A 249 -28.92 -12.30 -53.03
N ASP A 250 -29.59 -11.68 -54.01
CA ASP A 250 -30.52 -10.57 -53.82
C ASP A 250 -31.64 -11.05 -52.89
N GLY A 251 -31.30 -11.15 -51.62
CA GLY A 251 -32.23 -11.39 -50.55
C GLY A 251 -33.04 -10.11 -50.43
N PRO A 252 -34.37 -10.20 -50.34
CA PRO A 252 -35.21 -9.02 -50.18
C PRO A 252 -34.68 -8.20 -49.01
N PRO A 253 -34.70 -6.86 -49.12
CA PRO A 253 -34.18 -5.96 -48.09
C PRO A 253 -34.72 -6.42 -46.75
N ARG A 254 -33.82 -6.80 -45.83
CA ARG A 254 -34.20 -7.16 -44.47
C ARG A 254 -34.90 -5.93 -43.91
N ASP A 255 -36.21 -6.04 -43.82
CA ASP A 255 -37.11 -5.03 -43.31
C ASP A 255 -36.62 -4.70 -41.89
N ARG A 256 -35.92 -3.55 -41.76
CA ARG A 256 -35.52 -2.99 -40.47
C ARG A 256 -36.77 -2.38 -39.82
N ARG A 257 -37.71 -3.26 -39.50
CA ARG A 257 -38.90 -3.06 -38.68
C ARG A 257 -38.75 -4.10 -37.56
N ARG A 258 -38.72 -3.80 -36.27
CA ARG A 258 -39.32 -2.72 -35.49
C ARG A 258 -38.65 -2.71 -34.12
N SER A 259 -38.49 -1.50 -33.59
CA SER A 259 -38.70 -1.09 -32.20
C SER A 259 -38.68 -2.14 -31.09
N ARG A 260 -37.90 -1.84 -30.05
CA ARG A 260 -38.29 -2.13 -28.67
C ARG A 260 -37.88 -0.96 -27.77
N ASP A 261 -38.69 0.09 -27.87
CA ASP A 261 -39.04 0.87 -26.68
C ASP A 261 -40.09 0.03 -25.95
N ASP A 262 -39.72 -0.48 -24.78
CA ASP A 262 -40.54 -0.81 -23.60
C ASP A 262 -39.67 -1.57 -22.58
#